data_AF-A0A1F2R9W3-F1
#
_entry.id   AF-A0A1F2R9W3-F1
#
_cell.length_a   1.000
_cell.length_b   1.000
_cell.length_c   1.000
_cell.angle_alpha   90.00
_cell.angle_beta   90.00
_cell.angle_gamma   90.00
#
_symmetry.space_group_name_H-M   'P 1'
#
loop_
_entity.id
_entity.type
_entity.pdbx_description
1 polymer ?
#
loop_
_entity_poly.entity_id
_entity_poly.type
_entity_poly.pdbx_seq_one_letter_code
_entity_poly.pdbx_strand_id
1 'polypeptide(L)'
;MRDTKYYKSEYDQILVQRQFEVIRAYIIEIDGPPTVMCSGGVFPEQDFEGNALQDLADLKTTPSIINFASFYGSERGAVVFTWLPESDSTCRVFIKSLDCIPDAALTDGLLRFFFEFCENVHMQPEWWEALASATREAVVNRMAYPTIGPLPGCLKDDGVRFPPWVIVRRRFVNFTV
;
A
#
# COMPACT_ATOMS: atom_id res chain seq x y z
N MET A 1 -8.26 14.60 11.98
CA MET A 1 -8.96 13.89 13.09
C MET A 1 -10.44 13.58 12.81
N ARG A 2 -11.17 14.35 11.97
CA ARG A 2 -12.57 14.05 11.60
C ARG A 2 -12.68 12.72 10.84
N ASP A 3 -11.90 12.55 9.79
CA ASP A 3 -12.06 11.45 8.84
C ASP A 3 -11.63 10.11 9.45
N THR A 4 -10.56 10.11 10.26
CA THR A 4 -10.15 8.94 11.05
C THR A 4 -11.24 8.47 12.02
N LYS A 5 -12.00 9.41 12.63
CA LYS A 5 -13.12 9.06 13.52
C LYS A 5 -14.29 8.46 12.73
N TYR A 6 -14.58 9.01 11.55
CA TYR A 6 -15.58 8.47 10.64
C TYR A 6 -15.26 7.01 10.28
N TYR A 7 -14.09 6.74 9.71
CA TYR A 7 -13.72 5.38 9.33
C TYR A 7 -13.62 4.43 10.51
N LYS A 8 -13.13 4.90 11.67
CA LYS A 8 -13.13 4.07 12.88
C LYS A 8 -14.54 3.64 13.28
N SER A 9 -15.52 4.54 13.23
CA SER A 9 -16.93 4.21 13.49
C SER A 9 -17.40 3.10 12.55
N GLU A 10 -17.17 3.24 11.25
CA GLU A 10 -17.63 2.29 10.25
C GLU A 10 -16.99 0.90 10.44
N TYR A 11 -15.67 0.85 10.63
CA TYR A 11 -14.97 -0.42 10.92
C TYR A 11 -15.38 -1.04 12.26
N ASP A 12 -15.61 -0.24 13.31
CA ASP A 12 -16.07 -0.74 14.60
C ASP A 12 -17.46 -1.37 14.48
N GLN A 13 -18.38 -0.76 13.71
CA GLN A 13 -19.70 -1.32 13.46
C GLN A 13 -19.62 -2.66 12.72
N ILE A 14 -18.82 -2.72 11.64
CA ILE A 14 -18.58 -3.95 10.88
C ILE A 14 -18.00 -5.06 11.78
N LEU A 15 -17.04 -4.71 12.64
CA LEU A 15 -16.42 -5.65 13.58
C LEU A 15 -17.43 -6.21 14.59
N VAL A 16 -18.22 -5.35 15.23
CA VAL A 16 -19.23 -5.74 16.23
C VAL A 16 -20.32 -6.60 15.59
N GLN A 17 -20.77 -6.24 14.39
CA GLN A 17 -21.80 -6.96 13.65
C GLN A 17 -21.27 -8.18 12.89
N ARG A 18 -19.93 -8.36 12.83
CA ARG A 18 -19.22 -9.44 12.11
C ARG A 18 -19.50 -9.49 10.60
N GLN A 19 -19.68 -8.32 9.98
CA GLN A 19 -20.00 -8.17 8.55
C GLN A 19 -18.75 -8.05 7.68
N PHE A 20 -17.83 -9.01 7.80
CA PHE A 20 -16.52 -8.94 7.12
C PHE A 20 -16.62 -9.04 5.60
N GLU A 21 -17.71 -9.60 5.07
CA GLU A 21 -18.03 -9.69 3.65
C GLU A 21 -18.17 -8.33 2.96
N VAL A 22 -18.41 -7.26 3.73
CA VAL A 22 -18.50 -5.89 3.20
C VAL A 22 -17.11 -5.33 2.89
N ILE A 23 -16.07 -5.80 3.59
CA ILE A 23 -14.70 -5.32 3.41
C ILE A 23 -14.16 -5.84 2.09
N ARG A 24 -13.65 -4.94 1.27
CA ARG A 24 -13.00 -5.27 0.00
C ARG A 24 -11.54 -5.50 0.26
N ALA A 25 -10.95 -6.46 -0.45
CA ALA A 25 -9.51 -6.68 -0.33
C ALA A 25 -8.85 -7.01 -1.67
N TYR A 26 -7.61 -6.60 -1.78
CA TYR A 26 -6.66 -7.08 -2.78
C TYR A 26 -5.48 -7.72 -2.06
N ILE A 27 -5.21 -8.98 -2.40
CA ILE A 27 -4.24 -9.82 -1.69
C ILE A 27 -3.17 -10.26 -2.70
N ILE A 28 -1.92 -10.01 -2.34
CA ILE A 28 -0.73 -10.49 -3.04
C ILE A 28 -0.05 -11.50 -2.12
N GLU A 29 0.01 -12.76 -2.53
CA GLU A 29 0.67 -13.86 -1.80
C GLU A 29 2.11 -14.01 -2.30
N ILE A 30 3.05 -14.15 -1.36
CA ILE A 30 4.49 -14.18 -1.58
C ILE A 30 5.05 -15.52 -1.08
N ASP A 31 6.00 -16.08 -1.82
CA ASP A 31 6.73 -17.26 -1.40
C ASP A 31 7.79 -16.88 -0.34
N GLY A 32 7.52 -17.25 0.91
CA GLY A 32 8.35 -16.87 2.06
C GLY A 32 8.01 -15.51 2.68
N PRO A 33 8.74 -15.10 3.73
CA PRO A 33 8.50 -13.85 4.43
C PRO A 33 8.87 -12.63 3.55
N PRO A 34 8.04 -11.57 3.51
CA PRO A 34 8.43 -10.32 2.87
C PRO A 34 9.66 -9.74 3.57
N THR A 35 10.66 -9.30 2.80
CA THR A 35 11.89 -8.70 3.36
C THR A 35 11.63 -7.36 4.05
N VAL A 36 10.49 -6.74 3.74
CA VAL A 36 9.99 -5.50 4.35
C VAL A 36 8.54 -5.72 4.75
N MET A 37 8.22 -5.42 6.00
CA MET A 37 6.89 -5.52 6.58
C MET A 37 6.47 -4.19 7.19
N CYS A 38 5.20 -3.84 7.03
CA CYS A 38 4.62 -2.60 7.52
C CYS A 38 3.09 -2.69 7.53
N SER A 39 2.43 -1.75 8.19
CA SER A 39 0.97 -1.66 8.17
C SER A 39 0.50 -0.24 8.39
N GLY A 40 -0.47 0.22 7.62
CA GLY A 40 -0.95 1.59 7.76
C GLY A 40 -2.23 1.84 6.98
N GLY A 41 -2.62 3.10 6.93
CA GLY A 41 -3.71 3.58 6.09
C GLY A 41 -3.29 4.88 5.44
N VAL A 42 -3.66 5.04 4.16
CA VAL A 42 -3.37 6.24 3.37
C VAL A 42 -4.63 6.72 2.68
N PHE A 43 -4.68 8.01 2.38
CA PHE A 43 -5.67 8.60 1.50
C PHE A 43 -4.99 8.80 0.14
N PRO A 44 -5.11 7.85 -0.81
CA PRO A 44 -4.28 7.87 -2.01
C PRO A 44 -4.68 9.04 -2.91
N GLU A 45 -3.81 10.04 -3.03
CA GLU A 45 -3.98 11.20 -3.92
C GLU A 45 -3.62 10.90 -5.37
N GLN A 46 -2.85 9.84 -5.60
CA GLN A 46 -2.38 9.43 -6.92
C GLN A 46 -2.26 7.91 -7.03
N ASP A 47 -2.23 7.42 -8.26
CA ASP A 47 -2.00 6.01 -8.59
C ASP A 47 -0.52 5.71 -8.94
N PHE A 48 -0.20 4.46 -9.31
CA PHE A 48 1.17 4.05 -9.66
C PHE A 48 1.65 4.59 -11.03
N GLU A 49 0.77 5.21 -11.81
CA GLU A 49 1.11 5.91 -13.06
C GLU A 49 1.27 7.45 -12.84
N GLY A 50 0.92 7.93 -11.65
CA GLY A 50 0.94 9.34 -11.26
C GLY A 50 -0.34 10.09 -11.61
N ASN A 51 -1.42 9.40 -11.95
CA ASN A 51 -2.73 10.03 -12.18
C ASN A 51 -3.34 10.44 -10.83
N ALA A 52 -3.90 11.66 -10.75
CA ALA A 52 -4.57 12.12 -9.54
C ALA A 52 -5.88 11.36 -9.29
N LEU A 53 -6.14 10.99 -8.04
CA LEU A 53 -7.29 10.18 -7.62
C LEU A 53 -8.29 10.94 -6.73
N GLN A 54 -7.79 11.85 -5.89
CA GLN A 54 -8.62 12.69 -5.01
C GLN A 54 -7.83 13.92 -4.56
N ASP A 55 -8.53 14.95 -4.12
CA ASP A 55 -7.96 16.18 -3.58
C ASP A 55 -8.21 16.25 -2.06
N LEU A 56 -7.15 16.09 -1.26
CA LEU A 56 -7.25 16.16 0.21
C LEU A 56 -7.49 17.57 0.73
N ALA A 57 -7.36 18.61 -0.10
CA ALA A 57 -7.72 19.98 0.26
C ALA A 57 -9.23 20.24 0.17
N ASP A 58 -10.03 19.34 -0.44
CA ASP A 58 -11.48 19.46 -0.46
C ASP A 58 -12.11 19.04 0.89
N LEU A 59 -12.25 20.01 1.79
CA LEU A 59 -12.81 19.79 3.13
C LEU A 59 -14.31 19.46 3.14
N LYS A 60 -15.00 19.53 1.98
CA LYS A 60 -16.44 19.25 1.86
C LYS A 60 -16.74 17.76 1.79
N THR A 61 -15.75 16.94 1.44
CA THR A 61 -15.92 15.50 1.29
C THR A 61 -15.11 14.74 2.35
N THR A 62 -15.47 13.48 2.57
CA THR A 62 -14.64 12.55 3.34
C THR A 62 -13.74 11.83 2.34
N PRO A 63 -12.39 11.98 2.44
CA PRO A 63 -11.47 11.38 1.49
C PRO A 63 -11.49 9.86 1.62
N SER A 64 -11.38 9.18 0.48
CA SER A 64 -11.32 7.71 0.42
C SER A 64 -10.03 7.20 1.06
N ILE A 65 -10.14 6.21 1.94
CA ILE A 65 -9.00 5.58 2.61
C ILE A 65 -8.76 4.16 2.09
N ILE A 66 -7.49 3.79 1.96
CA ILE A 66 -7.07 2.40 1.80
C ILE A 66 -6.12 2.01 2.93
N ASN A 67 -6.41 0.89 3.58
CA ASN A 67 -5.54 0.31 4.58
C ASN A 67 -4.69 -0.79 3.94
N PHE A 68 -3.49 -1.00 4.47
CA PHE A 68 -2.61 -2.04 4.01
C PHE A 68 -1.83 -2.68 5.15
N ALA A 69 -1.46 -3.94 4.97
CA ALA A 69 -0.53 -4.63 5.84
C ALA A 69 0.29 -5.63 5.04
N SER A 70 1.56 -5.75 5.38
CA SER A 70 2.43 -6.83 4.93
C SER A 70 2.90 -7.66 6.12
N PHE A 71 2.77 -8.99 6.00
CA PHE A 71 3.03 -9.91 7.11
C PHE A 71 3.39 -11.30 6.60
N TYR A 72 3.90 -12.15 7.51
CA TYR A 72 4.16 -13.55 7.26
C TYR A 72 3.19 -14.44 8.05
N GLY A 73 2.38 -15.21 7.33
CA GLY A 73 1.35 -16.09 7.89
C GLY A 73 1.84 -17.51 8.15
N SER A 74 3.07 -17.69 8.60
CA SER A 74 3.77 -18.97 8.87
C SER A 74 4.19 -19.83 7.67
N GLU A 75 3.43 -19.85 6.56
CA GLU A 75 3.81 -20.56 5.33
C GLU A 75 4.07 -19.62 4.15
N ARG A 76 3.37 -18.49 4.09
CA ARG A 76 3.45 -17.52 2.99
C ARG A 76 3.49 -16.10 3.53
N GLY A 77 4.18 -15.25 2.80
CA GLY A 77 4.09 -13.80 2.95
C GLY A 77 2.81 -13.29 2.28
N ALA A 78 2.31 -12.16 2.75
CA ALA A 78 1.20 -11.48 2.10
C ALA A 78 1.38 -9.96 2.16
N VAL A 79 0.91 -9.28 1.13
CA VAL A 79 0.53 -7.86 1.18
C VAL A 79 -0.96 -7.77 0.92
N VAL A 80 -1.67 -7.18 1.86
CA VAL A 80 -3.13 -7.06 1.82
C VAL A 80 -3.48 -5.59 1.82
N PHE A 81 -4.28 -5.16 0.85
CA PHE A 81 -4.94 -3.86 0.82
C PHE A 81 -6.42 -4.04 1.10
N THR A 82 -7.02 -3.19 1.92
CA THR A 82 -8.45 -3.25 2.28
C THR A 82 -9.10 -1.88 2.31
N TRP A 83 -10.37 -1.82 1.91
CA TRP A 83 -11.19 -0.59 1.97
C TRP A 83 -12.68 -0.94 2.07
N LEU A 84 -13.49 0.07 2.37
CA LEU A 84 -14.95 -0.04 2.40
C LEU A 84 -15.58 0.33 1.05
N PRO A 85 -16.78 -0.19 0.71
CA PRO A 85 -17.48 0.10 -0.54
C PRO A 85 -17.63 1.59 -0.89
N GLU A 86 -17.76 2.45 0.10
CA GLU A 86 -17.83 3.90 -0.08
C GLU A 86 -16.55 4.53 -0.64
N SER A 87 -15.39 3.87 -0.48
CA SER A 87 -14.08 4.36 -0.96
C SER A 87 -13.72 3.82 -2.36
N ASP A 88 -14.68 3.21 -3.05
CA ASP A 88 -14.45 2.49 -4.31
C ASP A 88 -13.92 3.33 -5.44
N SER A 89 -14.46 4.54 -5.59
CA SER A 89 -14.15 5.44 -6.69
C SER A 89 -12.65 5.71 -6.79
N THR A 90 -11.97 5.68 -5.65
CA THR A 90 -10.53 5.95 -5.54
C THR A 90 -9.76 4.64 -5.36
N CYS A 91 -10.13 3.80 -4.41
CA CYS A 91 -9.36 2.61 -4.05
C CYS A 91 -9.32 1.56 -5.16
N ARG A 92 -10.40 1.41 -5.97
CA ARG A 92 -10.37 0.48 -7.11
C ARG A 92 -9.43 0.96 -8.21
N VAL A 93 -9.36 2.26 -8.47
CA VAL A 93 -8.46 2.83 -9.48
C VAL A 93 -7.01 2.67 -9.01
N PHE A 94 -6.73 2.99 -7.75
CA PHE A 94 -5.42 2.77 -7.13
C PHE A 94 -4.97 1.32 -7.26
N ILE A 95 -5.80 0.37 -6.82
CA ILE A 95 -5.49 -1.06 -6.87
C ILE A 95 -5.37 -1.59 -8.29
N LYS A 96 -6.16 -1.09 -9.23
CA LYS A 96 -6.04 -1.47 -10.65
C LYS A 96 -4.68 -1.05 -11.22
N SER A 97 -4.21 0.16 -10.90
CA SER A 97 -2.87 0.60 -11.33
C SER A 97 -1.75 -0.28 -10.75
N LEU A 98 -1.90 -0.71 -9.48
CA LEU A 98 -0.98 -1.65 -8.84
C LEU A 98 -1.02 -3.04 -9.49
N ASP A 99 -2.22 -3.56 -9.78
CA ASP A 99 -2.40 -4.88 -10.41
C ASP A 99 -1.84 -4.93 -11.84
N CYS A 100 -1.84 -3.80 -12.56
CA CYS A 100 -1.19 -3.68 -13.86
C CYS A 100 0.34 -3.80 -13.82
N ILE A 101 0.99 -3.67 -12.65
CA ILE A 101 2.44 -3.83 -12.53
C ILE A 101 2.79 -5.33 -12.70
N PRO A 102 3.68 -5.69 -13.64
CA PRO A 102 4.11 -7.08 -13.81
C PRO A 102 4.78 -7.64 -12.53
N ASP A 103 4.64 -8.95 -12.27
CA ASP A 103 5.23 -9.60 -11.09
C ASP A 103 6.73 -9.30 -10.90
N ALA A 104 7.48 -9.26 -12.01
CA ALA A 104 8.92 -8.97 -12.00
C ALA A 104 9.28 -7.57 -11.49
N ALA A 105 8.34 -6.62 -11.47
CA ALA A 105 8.52 -5.25 -11.00
C ALA A 105 7.65 -4.91 -9.77
N LEU A 106 6.83 -5.86 -9.31
CA LEU A 106 5.84 -5.60 -8.26
C LEU A 106 6.50 -5.28 -6.91
N THR A 107 7.59 -5.97 -6.57
CA THR A 107 8.36 -5.68 -5.36
C THR A 107 8.87 -4.25 -5.36
N ASP A 108 9.36 -3.75 -6.50
CA ASP A 108 9.83 -2.37 -6.59
C ASP A 108 8.70 -1.37 -6.38
N GLY A 109 7.52 -1.62 -6.97
CA GLY A 109 6.32 -0.81 -6.74
C GLY A 109 5.88 -0.81 -5.28
N LEU A 110 5.79 -1.99 -4.65
CA LEU A 110 5.34 -2.13 -3.27
C LEU A 110 6.32 -1.51 -2.27
N LEU A 111 7.63 -1.72 -2.43
CA LEU A 111 8.62 -1.14 -1.54
C LEU A 111 8.69 0.37 -1.68
N ARG A 112 8.61 0.90 -2.90
CA ARG A 112 8.46 2.34 -3.15
C ARG A 112 7.25 2.90 -2.40
N PHE A 113 6.10 2.26 -2.52
CA PHE A 113 4.89 2.65 -1.78
C PHE A 113 5.10 2.59 -0.26
N PHE A 114 5.70 1.52 0.27
CA PHE A 114 5.95 1.39 1.70
C PHE A 114 6.88 2.49 2.23
N PHE A 115 8.01 2.74 1.58
CA PHE A 115 8.96 3.76 2.03
C PHE A 115 8.47 5.20 1.81
N GLU A 116 7.53 5.41 0.90
CA GLU A 116 6.92 6.72 0.66
C GLU A 116 5.84 7.06 1.69
N PHE A 117 4.98 6.10 2.02
CA PHE A 117 3.75 6.37 2.75
C PHE A 117 3.68 5.78 4.15
N CYS A 118 4.68 5.01 4.57
CA CYS A 118 4.65 4.29 5.84
C CYS A 118 5.85 4.67 6.71
N GLU A 119 5.58 5.23 7.88
CA GLU A 119 6.63 5.54 8.86
C GLU A 119 7.04 4.29 9.67
N ASN A 120 6.14 3.33 9.85
CA ASN A 120 6.37 2.09 10.59
C ASN A 120 6.81 0.95 9.67
N VAL A 121 8.01 1.06 9.13
CA VAL A 121 8.63 0.01 8.31
C VAL A 121 9.60 -0.83 9.14
N HIS A 122 9.44 -2.15 9.05
CA HIS A 122 10.35 -3.15 9.58
C HIS A 122 11.00 -3.90 8.43
N MET A 123 12.31 -4.09 8.48
CA MET A 123 13.06 -4.72 7.39
C MET A 123 14.03 -5.76 7.90
N GLN A 124 14.24 -6.81 7.12
CA GLN A 124 15.23 -7.84 7.41
C GLN A 124 16.65 -7.24 7.35
N PRO A 125 17.49 -7.39 8.39
CA PRO A 125 18.83 -6.82 8.41
C PRO A 125 19.72 -7.29 7.26
N GLU A 126 19.71 -8.59 6.95
CA GLU A 126 20.55 -9.13 5.87
C GLU A 126 20.11 -8.61 4.50
N TRP A 127 18.81 -8.38 4.30
CA TRP A 127 18.30 -7.75 3.08
C TRP A 127 18.81 -6.32 2.94
N TRP A 128 18.74 -5.53 4.03
CA TRP A 128 19.19 -4.15 4.03
C TRP A 128 20.69 -4.02 3.73
N GLU A 129 21.51 -4.84 4.39
CA GLU A 129 22.96 -4.79 4.19
C GLU A 129 23.41 -5.34 2.83
N ALA A 130 22.60 -6.18 2.20
CA ALA A 130 22.86 -6.68 0.84
C ALA A 130 22.50 -5.66 -0.26
N LEU A 131 21.80 -4.57 0.07
CA LEU A 131 21.46 -3.54 -0.92
C LEU A 131 22.71 -2.81 -1.42
N ALA A 132 22.74 -2.55 -2.72
CA ALA A 132 23.72 -1.64 -3.31
C ALA A 132 23.63 -0.26 -2.65
N SER A 133 24.76 0.41 -2.46
CA SER A 133 24.81 1.71 -1.77
C SER A 133 23.85 2.74 -2.37
N ALA A 134 23.76 2.82 -3.70
CA ALA A 134 22.83 3.71 -4.39
C ALA A 134 21.34 3.40 -4.10
N THR A 135 20.95 2.12 -4.05
CA THR A 135 19.58 1.71 -3.70
C THR A 135 19.28 2.06 -2.24
N ARG A 136 20.22 1.79 -1.34
CA ARG A 136 20.10 2.12 0.08
C ARG A 136 19.97 3.63 0.30
N GLU A 137 20.79 4.43 -0.37
CA GLU A 137 20.68 5.90 -0.34
C GLU A 137 19.32 6.39 -0.87
N ALA A 138 18.79 5.79 -1.94
CA ALA A 138 17.47 6.13 -2.45
C ALA A 138 16.35 5.85 -1.42
N VAL A 139 16.42 4.73 -0.70
CA VAL A 139 15.50 4.43 0.40
C VAL A 139 15.62 5.45 1.53
N VAL A 140 16.85 5.74 1.98
CA VAL A 140 17.09 6.73 3.05
C VAL A 140 16.54 8.10 2.65
N ASN A 141 16.82 8.57 1.43
CA ASN A 141 16.35 9.86 0.95
C ASN A 141 14.81 9.94 0.90
N ARG A 142 14.16 8.84 0.51
CA ARG A 142 12.69 8.75 0.48
C ARG A 142 12.10 8.83 1.89
N MET A 143 12.65 8.07 2.84
CA MET A 143 12.22 8.12 4.25
C MET A 143 12.60 9.44 4.94
N ALA A 144 13.67 10.09 4.51
CA ALA A 144 14.15 11.37 5.00
C ALA A 144 13.42 12.57 4.38
N TYR A 145 12.30 12.34 3.69
CA TYR A 145 11.43 13.40 3.18
C TYR A 145 10.22 13.70 4.08
N PRO A 146 10.40 14.22 5.32
CA PRO A 146 9.29 14.78 6.08
C PRO A 146 9.23 16.28 5.77
N THR A 147 8.20 16.77 5.05
CA THR A 147 7.56 18.08 5.34
C THR A 147 6.52 18.58 4.32
N ILE A 148 6.48 18.11 3.07
CA ILE A 148 5.60 18.71 2.01
C ILE A 148 4.52 17.74 1.49
N GLY A 149 4.38 16.56 2.09
CA GLY A 149 3.49 15.52 1.58
C GLY A 149 4.09 14.80 0.36
N PRO A 150 3.40 13.76 -0.15
CA PRO A 150 3.91 12.96 -1.27
C PRO A 150 4.04 13.82 -2.52
N LEU A 151 5.19 13.75 -3.20
CA LEU A 151 5.39 14.49 -4.44
C LEU A 151 4.48 13.95 -5.56
N PRO A 152 3.96 14.80 -6.46
CA PRO A 152 3.29 14.31 -7.66
C PRO A 152 4.19 13.34 -8.44
N GLY A 153 3.67 12.16 -8.76
CA GLY A 153 4.38 11.08 -9.41
C GLY A 153 5.31 10.25 -8.51
N CYS A 154 5.28 10.38 -7.18
CA CYS A 154 6.22 9.69 -6.28
C CYS A 154 6.13 8.15 -6.31
N LEU A 155 5.01 7.61 -6.82
CA LEU A 155 4.79 6.17 -7.02
C LEU A 155 5.19 5.65 -8.40
N LYS A 156 5.47 6.53 -9.37
CA LYS A 156 5.92 6.12 -10.69
C LYS A 156 7.25 5.40 -10.60
N ASP A 157 7.50 4.47 -11.51
CA ASP A 157 8.81 3.83 -11.63
C ASP A 157 9.92 4.88 -11.81
N ASP A 158 10.89 4.86 -10.91
CA ASP A 158 12.05 5.76 -10.79
C ASP A 158 13.37 5.02 -11.10
N GLY A 159 13.29 3.77 -11.54
CA GLY A 159 14.46 2.94 -11.87
C GLY A 159 15.15 2.28 -10.68
N VAL A 160 14.72 2.53 -9.43
CA VAL A 160 15.24 1.82 -8.26
C VAL A 160 14.76 0.37 -8.30
N ARG A 161 15.70 -0.56 -8.09
CA ARG A 161 15.46 -2.00 -8.13
C ARG A 161 15.84 -2.65 -6.82
N PHE A 162 15.00 -3.58 -6.38
CA PHE A 162 15.18 -4.38 -5.18
C PHE A 162 15.26 -5.86 -5.53
N PRO A 163 15.85 -6.70 -4.67
CA PRO A 163 15.71 -8.15 -4.78
C PRO A 163 14.22 -8.53 -4.84
N PRO A 164 13.77 -9.23 -5.89
CA PRO A 164 12.34 -9.46 -6.10
C PRO A 164 11.79 -10.48 -5.10
N TRP A 165 10.56 -10.25 -4.67
CA TRP A 165 9.74 -11.27 -4.01
C TRP A 165 9.17 -12.21 -5.06
N VAL A 166 9.07 -13.49 -4.73
CA VAL A 166 8.41 -14.47 -5.60
C VAL A 166 6.91 -14.38 -5.36
N ILE A 167 6.19 -13.81 -6.34
CA ILE A 167 4.73 -13.67 -6.26
C ILE A 167 4.09 -15.01 -6.60
N VAL A 168 3.28 -15.54 -5.69
CA VAL A 168 2.56 -16.82 -5.84
C VAL A 168 1.20 -16.60 -6.46
N ARG A 169 0.48 -15.56 -6.01
CA ARG A 169 -0.90 -15.30 -6.41
C ARG A 169 -1.30 -13.85 -6.14
N ARG A 170 -2.17 -13.32 -6.98
CA ARG A 170 -2.91 -12.08 -6.75
C ARG A 170 -4.41 -12.38 -6.78
N ARG A 171 -5.20 -11.76 -5.90
CA ARG A 171 -6.66 -11.93 -5.91
C ARG A 171 -7.43 -10.76 -5.33
N PHE A 172 -8.60 -10.54 -5.91
CA PHE A 172 -9.62 -9.65 -5.38
C PHE A 172 -10.60 -10.42 -4.50
N VAL A 173 -11.05 -9.80 -3.42
CA VAL A 173 -12.01 -10.36 -2.46
C VAL A 173 -13.13 -9.36 -2.26
N ASN A 174 -14.38 -9.83 -2.35
CA ASN A 174 -15.60 -9.06 -2.17
C ASN A 174 -15.80 -7.90 -3.17
N PHE A 175 -15.14 -7.93 -4.34
CA PHE A 175 -15.46 -7.09 -5.50
C PHE A 175 -14.90 -7.68 -6.82
N THR A 176 -15.37 -7.15 -7.95
CA THR A 176 -14.86 -7.46 -9.30
C THR A 176 -14.24 -6.21 -9.94
N VAL A 177 -13.18 -6.40 -10.74
CA VAL A 177 -12.47 -5.31 -11.44
C VAL A 177 -13.33 -4.71 -12.54
#